data_AF-A0A7V9CBB7-F1
#
_entry.id   AF-A0A7V9CBB7-F1
#
_cell.length_a   1.000
_cell.length_b   1.000
_cell.length_c   1.000
_cell.angle_alpha   90.00
_cell.angle_beta   90.00
_cell.angle_gamma   90.00
#
_symmetry.space_group_name_H-M   'P 1'
#
loop_
_entity.id
_entity.type
_entity.pdbx_description
1 polymer ?
#
loop_
_entity_poly.entity_id
_entity_poly.type
_entity_poly.pdbx_seq_one_letter_code
_entity_poly.pdbx_strand_id
1 'polypeptide(L)'
;MGRPRDASPTVLERAGTAAAGIGAPGTGRSRARAVLQWGIVVLIFGFLLGFLATQWSKLPDFDWRFEPGWLAAATVAVALFYLGQNEIWRLIVHALGEEIEARAARAVWGKSLLARYVPTNVLLVVGRVVLAERHGVKRRVTLASVVYEVGIGFGTAVMAGAYFAIQLPALEDQPARYAVLVLIPIVLTVLHPRVFAPAANFGLEKLGREPLPHVLAFSRVLLFAGLFLLTWAAIGFGLFAFAASLHPLSIGDLPYVAAAYPVGFCVAVLTFVVPGGLGTRDATLATALTAVLATTVATAIAVAFRIFQTMVELLYVAVVASLARARD
;
A
#
# COMPACT_ATOMS: atom_id res chain seq x y z
N MET A 1 -43.54 29.25 2.48
CA MET A 1 -42.13 29.37 2.91
C MET A 1 -41.83 28.27 3.92
N GLY A 2 -41.25 27.15 3.47
CA GLY A 2 -40.86 26.03 4.34
C GLY A 2 -39.37 26.13 4.68
N ARG A 3 -39.01 26.16 5.97
CA ARG A 3 -37.62 26.09 6.44
C ARG A 3 -36.99 24.74 6.03
N PRO A 4 -35.73 24.69 5.55
CA PRO A 4 -35.05 23.42 5.35
C PRO A 4 -34.80 22.75 6.71
N ARG A 5 -35.07 21.44 6.78
CA ARG A 5 -34.77 20.59 7.93
C ARG A 5 -33.25 20.50 8.08
N ASP A 6 -32.73 20.86 9.26
CA ASP A 6 -31.35 20.57 9.65
C ASP A 6 -31.11 19.06 9.58
N ALA A 7 -30.39 18.63 8.54
CA ALA A 7 -29.88 17.27 8.46
C ALA A 7 -28.78 17.14 9.51
N SER A 8 -28.98 16.22 10.47
CA SER A 8 -27.99 15.94 11.50
C SER A 8 -26.69 15.43 10.84
N PRO A 9 -25.52 15.97 11.22
CA PRO A 9 -24.28 15.66 10.54
C PRO A 9 -23.97 14.16 10.63
N THR A 10 -23.59 13.59 9.49
CA THR A 10 -23.21 12.19 9.35
C THR A 10 -22.01 11.85 10.24
N VAL A 11 -21.83 10.57 10.57
CA VAL A 11 -20.69 10.12 11.41
C VAL A 11 -19.34 10.51 10.78
N LEU A 12 -19.27 10.55 9.45
CA LEU A 12 -18.09 10.97 8.70
C LEU A 12 -17.86 12.49 8.73
N GLU A 13 -18.93 13.31 8.75
CA GLU A 13 -18.81 14.76 8.95
C GLU A 13 -18.42 15.11 10.39
N ARG A 14 -18.89 14.35 11.38
CA ARG A 14 -18.45 14.49 12.77
C ARG A 14 -16.98 14.08 12.93
N ALA A 15 -16.55 13.00 12.29
CA ALA A 15 -15.15 12.62 12.25
C ALA A 15 -14.29 13.66 11.50
N GLY A 16 -14.82 14.23 10.41
CA GLY A 16 -14.16 15.26 9.59
C GLY A 16 -14.03 16.61 10.31
N THR A 17 -15.05 17.03 11.06
CA THR A 17 -15.03 18.25 11.89
C THR A 17 -14.16 18.08 13.13
N ALA A 18 -14.20 16.91 13.77
CA ALA A 18 -13.27 16.56 14.84
C ALA A 18 -11.82 16.57 14.35
N ALA A 19 -11.55 16.09 13.12
CA ALA A 19 -10.25 16.16 12.48
C ALA A 19 -9.86 17.59 12.05
N ALA A 20 -10.82 18.40 11.57
CA ALA A 20 -10.58 19.80 11.19
C ALA A 20 -10.21 20.68 12.40
N GLY A 21 -10.78 20.38 13.58
CA GLY A 21 -10.43 21.02 14.85
C GLY A 21 -9.00 20.78 15.31
N ILE A 22 -8.28 19.82 14.72
CA ILE A 22 -6.86 19.51 15.00
C ILE A 22 -5.91 20.54 14.35
N GLY A 23 -6.41 21.31 13.38
CA GLY A 23 -5.64 22.32 12.63
C GLY A 23 -5.76 23.76 13.13
N ALA A 24 -6.74 24.08 13.98
CA ALA A 24 -6.94 25.45 14.47
C ALA A 24 -5.99 25.75 15.65
N PRO A 25 -5.13 26.78 15.58
CA PRO A 25 -4.24 27.14 16.68
C PRO A 25 -5.05 27.86 17.78
N GLY A 26 -5.63 27.08 18.68
CA GLY A 26 -6.27 27.55 19.91
C GLY A 26 -5.40 27.23 21.13
N THR A 27 -5.04 28.27 21.86
CA THR A 27 -3.99 28.38 22.90
C THR A 27 -4.27 27.66 24.24
N GLY A 28 -5.12 26.63 24.28
CA GLY A 28 -5.49 25.90 25.52
C GLY A 28 -5.45 24.37 25.47
N ARG A 29 -4.86 23.75 24.44
CA ARG A 29 -5.11 22.34 24.03
C ARG A 29 -3.92 21.36 24.10
N SER A 30 -2.83 21.65 24.82
CA SER A 30 -1.60 20.82 24.69
C SER A 30 -1.73 19.39 25.24
N ARG A 31 -2.39 19.19 26.40
CA ARG A 31 -2.55 17.86 27.02
C ARG A 31 -3.52 16.96 26.25
N ALA A 32 -4.70 17.45 25.87
CA ALA A 32 -5.68 16.66 25.12
C ALA A 32 -5.14 16.24 23.73
N ARG A 33 -4.40 17.13 23.06
CA ARG A 33 -3.73 16.84 21.79
C ARG A 33 -2.61 15.82 21.96
N ALA A 34 -1.82 15.94 23.03
CA ALA A 34 -0.79 14.96 23.36
C ALA A 34 -1.39 13.59 23.69
N VAL A 35 -2.43 13.53 24.52
CA VAL A 35 -3.14 12.27 24.85
C VAL A 35 -3.72 11.62 23.60
N LEU A 36 -4.32 12.39 22.69
CA LEU A 36 -4.82 11.86 21.43
C LEU A 36 -3.70 11.35 20.51
N GLN A 37 -2.59 12.10 20.40
CA GLN A 37 -1.42 11.67 19.61
C GLN A 37 -0.80 10.40 20.15
N TRP A 38 -0.54 10.34 21.46
CA TRP A 38 -0.03 9.15 22.13
C TRP A 38 -1.01 7.98 22.03
N GLY A 39 -2.31 8.23 22.15
CA GLY A 39 -3.36 7.22 21.95
C GLY A 39 -3.33 6.61 20.56
N ILE A 40 -3.17 7.43 19.50
CA ILE A 40 -3.04 6.94 18.12
C ILE A 40 -1.76 6.12 17.93
N VAL A 41 -0.64 6.57 18.51
CA VAL A 41 0.63 5.83 18.46
C VAL A 41 0.48 4.47 19.14
N VAL A 42 -0.05 4.43 20.37
CA VAL A 42 -0.31 3.19 21.11
C VAL A 42 -1.25 2.28 20.35
N LEU A 43 -2.29 2.82 19.71
CA LEU A 43 -3.22 2.06 18.86
C LEU A 43 -2.47 1.39 17.69
N ILE A 44 -1.70 2.16 16.93
CA ILE A 44 -0.94 1.66 15.78
C ILE A 44 0.05 0.57 16.22
N PHE A 45 0.85 0.85 17.25
CA PHE A 45 1.83 -0.11 17.75
C PHE A 45 1.19 -1.34 18.41
N GLY A 46 0.04 -1.18 19.07
CA GLY A 46 -0.73 -2.30 19.62
C GLY A 46 -1.22 -3.26 18.53
N PHE A 47 -1.82 -2.73 17.46
CA PHE A 47 -2.22 -3.54 16.31
C PHE A 47 -1.03 -4.14 15.56
N LEU A 48 0.07 -3.40 15.43
CA LEU A 48 1.31 -3.89 14.82
C LEU A 48 1.91 -5.06 15.61
N LEU A 49 2.02 -4.93 16.94
CA LEU A 49 2.53 -6.00 17.81
C LEU A 49 1.58 -7.19 17.83
N GLY A 50 0.26 -6.96 17.85
CA GLY A 50 -0.74 -8.02 17.72
C GLY A 50 -0.63 -8.76 16.39
N PHE A 51 -0.42 -8.04 15.28
CA PHE A 51 -0.14 -8.63 13.98
C PHE A 51 1.13 -9.47 14.00
N LEU A 52 2.25 -8.93 14.51
CA LEU A 52 3.51 -9.68 14.62
C LEU A 52 3.37 -10.93 15.49
N ALA A 53 2.69 -10.86 16.62
CA ALA A 53 2.44 -12.01 17.48
C ALA A 53 1.59 -13.07 16.77
N THR A 54 0.57 -12.65 16.00
CA THR A 54 -0.29 -13.54 15.22
C THR A 54 0.45 -14.19 14.04
N GLN A 55 1.42 -13.49 13.44
CA GLN A 55 2.26 -14.07 12.40
C GLN A 55 3.27 -15.03 13.01
N TRP A 56 3.89 -14.66 14.13
CA TRP A 56 4.87 -15.48 14.83
C TRP A 56 4.28 -16.82 15.26
N SER A 57 3.03 -16.84 15.76
CA SER A 57 2.35 -18.07 16.16
C SER A 57 1.97 -18.99 15.00
N LYS A 58 2.04 -18.51 13.75
CA LYS A 58 1.79 -19.29 12.53
C LYS A 58 3.07 -19.83 11.90
N LEU A 59 4.25 -19.49 12.44
CA LEU A 59 5.50 -20.04 11.95
C LEU A 59 5.51 -21.55 12.23
N PRO A 60 5.66 -22.40 11.21
CA PRO A 60 5.83 -23.82 11.43
C PRO A 60 7.18 -24.10 12.08
N ASP A 61 7.30 -25.27 12.73
CA ASP A 61 8.60 -25.81 13.10
C ASP A 61 9.38 -26.11 11.82
N PHE A 62 10.34 -25.24 11.52
CA PHE A 62 11.10 -25.21 10.28
C PHE A 62 12.57 -24.96 10.62
N ASP A 63 13.51 -25.55 9.86
CA ASP A 63 14.94 -25.30 10.05
C ASP A 63 15.30 -23.94 9.43
N TRP A 64 15.26 -22.89 10.24
CA TRP A 64 15.50 -21.51 9.82
C TRP A 64 16.99 -21.25 9.58
N ARG A 65 17.48 -21.62 8.39
CA ARG A 65 18.83 -21.30 7.92
C ARG A 65 18.75 -20.34 6.74
N PHE A 66 19.32 -19.15 6.93
CA PHE A 66 19.29 -18.10 5.93
C PHE A 66 20.64 -17.99 5.21
N GLU A 67 20.62 -18.03 3.89
CA GLU A 67 21.77 -17.66 3.07
C GLU A 67 21.94 -16.12 3.06
N PRO A 68 23.04 -15.57 3.61
CA PRO A 68 23.17 -14.13 3.84
C PRO A 68 23.11 -13.29 2.54
N GLY A 69 23.64 -13.82 1.44
CA GLY A 69 23.66 -13.12 0.14
C GLY A 69 22.25 -12.87 -0.40
N TRP A 70 21.41 -13.90 -0.36
CA TRP A 70 20.00 -13.80 -0.78
C TRP A 70 19.17 -12.94 0.17
N LEU A 71 19.42 -13.03 1.48
CA LEU A 71 18.74 -12.18 2.46
C LEU A 71 19.10 -10.69 2.29
N ALA A 72 20.36 -10.39 1.97
CA ALA A 72 20.80 -9.03 1.66
C ALA A 72 20.13 -8.51 0.38
N ALA A 73 20.07 -9.32 -0.68
CA ALA A 73 19.38 -8.99 -1.92
C ALA A 73 17.88 -8.72 -1.68
N ALA A 74 17.22 -9.55 -0.85
CA ALA A 74 15.84 -9.34 -0.45
C ALA A 74 15.65 -8.01 0.29
N THR A 75 16.57 -7.67 1.20
CA THR A 75 16.53 -6.43 1.98
C THR A 75 16.61 -5.21 1.08
N VAL A 76 17.56 -5.20 0.14
CA VAL A 76 17.74 -4.12 -0.83
C VAL A 76 16.49 -3.98 -1.70
N ALA A 77 15.95 -5.09 -2.21
CA ALA A 77 14.79 -5.10 -3.07
C ALA A 77 13.52 -4.56 -2.38
N VAL A 78 13.27 -4.98 -1.13
CA VAL A 78 12.16 -4.46 -0.31
C VAL A 78 12.36 -2.98 0.02
N ALA A 79 13.58 -2.54 0.31
CA ALA A 79 13.88 -1.12 0.54
C ALA A 79 13.64 -0.26 -0.72
N LEU A 80 14.06 -0.75 -1.90
CA LEU A 80 13.80 -0.10 -3.19
C LEU A 80 12.31 -0.01 -3.49
N PHE A 81 11.52 -1.03 -3.14
CA PHE A 81 10.07 -0.98 -3.23
C PHE A 81 9.50 0.20 -2.41
N TYR A 82 9.88 0.34 -1.13
CA TYR A 82 9.37 1.44 -0.29
C TYR A 82 9.81 2.83 -0.77
N LEU A 83 11.07 2.95 -1.20
CA LEU A 83 11.60 4.20 -1.76
C LEU A 83 10.88 4.58 -3.05
N GLY A 84 10.67 3.60 -3.94
CA GLY A 84 9.97 3.78 -5.21
C GLY A 84 8.51 4.16 -5.02
N GLN A 85 7.78 3.45 -4.16
CA GLN A 85 6.37 3.76 -3.85
C GLN A 85 6.20 5.18 -3.32
N ASN A 86 7.05 5.59 -2.37
CA ASN A 86 7.07 6.96 -1.89
C ASN A 86 7.32 7.96 -3.03
N GLU A 87 8.27 7.67 -3.90
CA GLU A 87 8.69 8.62 -4.93
C GLU A 87 7.64 8.76 -6.04
N ILE A 88 6.96 7.68 -6.37
CA ILE A 88 5.78 7.72 -7.24
C ILE A 88 4.71 8.64 -6.64
N TRP A 89 4.41 8.51 -5.35
CA TRP A 89 3.44 9.40 -4.69
C TRP A 89 3.89 10.87 -4.76
N ARG A 90 5.17 11.16 -4.51
CA ARG A 90 5.72 12.52 -4.63
C ARG A 90 5.55 13.09 -6.05
N LEU A 91 5.85 12.29 -7.06
CA LEU A 91 5.67 12.68 -8.47
C LEU A 91 4.20 12.89 -8.84
N ILE A 92 3.27 12.13 -8.26
CA ILE A 92 1.82 12.35 -8.42
C ILE A 92 1.42 13.70 -7.82
N VAL A 93 1.90 14.04 -6.63
CA VAL A 93 1.63 15.36 -6.00
C VAL A 93 2.12 16.49 -6.89
N HIS A 94 3.35 16.39 -7.42
CA HIS A 94 3.90 17.34 -8.40
C HIS A 94 3.05 17.44 -9.67
N ALA A 95 2.61 16.31 -10.21
CA ALA A 95 1.77 16.28 -11.41
C ALA A 95 0.37 16.88 -11.18
N LEU A 96 -0.08 16.97 -9.93
CA LEU A 96 -1.33 17.63 -9.53
C LEU A 96 -1.15 19.14 -9.22
N GLY A 97 0.07 19.66 -9.34
CA GLY A 97 0.38 21.09 -9.27
C GLY A 97 0.84 21.59 -7.90
N GLU A 98 1.15 20.69 -6.96
CA GLU A 98 1.74 21.07 -5.66
C GLU A 98 3.15 20.51 -5.52
N GLU A 99 4.02 21.20 -4.80
CA GLU A 99 5.40 20.76 -4.61
C GLU A 99 5.67 20.32 -3.17
N ILE A 100 6.49 19.28 -3.02
CA ILE A 100 6.95 18.82 -1.72
C ILE A 100 8.39 18.31 -1.82
N GLU A 101 9.24 18.73 -0.87
CA GLU A 101 10.63 18.28 -0.81
C GLU A 101 10.68 16.75 -0.66
N ALA A 102 11.63 16.10 -1.34
CA ALA A 102 11.83 14.65 -1.29
C ALA A 102 11.89 14.09 0.14
N ARG A 103 12.59 14.79 1.05
CA ARG A 103 12.74 14.36 2.45
C ARG A 103 11.42 14.44 3.21
N ALA A 104 10.71 15.56 3.08
CA ALA A 104 9.39 15.75 3.67
C ALA A 104 8.41 14.70 3.15
N ALA A 105 8.40 14.47 1.83
CA ALA A 105 7.54 13.46 1.20
C ALA A 105 7.78 12.06 1.78
N ARG A 106 9.05 11.64 1.90
CA ARG A 106 9.45 10.36 2.52
C ARG A 106 8.95 10.23 3.95
N ALA A 107 9.09 11.29 4.75
CA ALA A 107 8.63 11.28 6.14
C ALA A 107 7.11 11.22 6.24
N VAL A 108 6.39 11.98 5.39
CA VAL A 108 4.92 11.94 5.30
C VAL A 108 4.45 10.55 4.87
N TRP A 109 5.04 9.99 3.82
CA TRP A 109 4.67 8.69 3.27
C TRP A 109 4.95 7.57 4.27
N GLY A 110 6.17 7.49 4.80
CA GLY A 110 6.54 6.49 5.79
C GLY A 110 5.69 6.53 7.06
N LYS A 111 5.46 7.71 7.65
CA LYS A 111 4.65 7.82 8.88
C LYS A 111 3.19 7.41 8.64
N SER A 112 2.61 7.81 7.51
CA SER A 112 1.23 7.43 7.19
C SER A 112 1.07 5.93 6.89
N LEU A 113 2.14 5.27 6.43
CA LEU A 113 2.12 3.84 6.13
C LEU A 113 1.85 3.00 7.38
N LEU A 114 2.41 3.39 8.53
CA LEU A 114 2.19 2.68 9.81
C LEU A 114 0.71 2.65 10.21
N ALA A 115 -0.08 3.64 9.80
CA ALA A 115 -1.50 3.66 10.10
C ALA A 115 -2.31 2.55 9.42
N ARG A 116 -1.74 1.85 8.42
CA ARG A 116 -2.40 0.71 7.73
C ARG A 116 -2.63 -0.51 8.62
N TYR A 117 -1.90 -0.62 9.74
CA TYR A 117 -2.03 -1.74 10.67
C TYR A 117 -3.30 -1.62 11.51
N VAL A 118 -3.85 -0.41 11.63
CA VAL A 118 -5.16 -0.20 12.24
C VAL A 118 -6.22 -0.70 11.25
N PRO A 119 -7.26 -1.44 11.69
CA PRO A 119 -8.30 -2.02 10.82
C PRO A 119 -9.06 -1.02 9.94
N THR A 120 -8.83 0.28 10.09
CA THR A 120 -9.45 1.33 9.28
C THR A 120 -8.39 2.11 8.50
N ASN A 121 -8.32 1.90 7.17
CA ASN A 121 -7.42 2.66 6.28
C ASN A 121 -7.72 4.16 6.23
N VAL A 122 -8.85 4.62 6.80
CA VAL A 122 -9.13 6.04 7.00
C VAL A 122 -7.99 6.73 7.75
N LEU A 123 -7.37 6.07 8.73
CA LEU A 123 -6.27 6.66 9.50
C LEU A 123 -5.03 6.90 8.63
N LEU A 124 -4.77 6.02 7.65
CA LEU A 124 -3.69 6.21 6.67
C LEU A 124 -3.95 7.45 5.82
N VAL A 125 -5.17 7.59 5.27
CA VAL A 125 -5.53 8.74 4.42
C VAL A 125 -5.54 10.04 5.23
N VAL A 126 -6.15 10.04 6.41
CA VAL A 126 -6.19 11.22 7.30
C VAL A 126 -4.78 11.60 7.76
N GLY A 127 -3.98 10.62 8.18
CA GLY A 127 -2.59 10.83 8.57
C GLY A 127 -1.77 11.43 7.42
N ARG A 128 -1.97 10.91 6.20
CA ARG A 128 -1.35 11.44 4.98
C ARG A 128 -1.70 12.91 4.75
N VAL A 129 -2.99 13.25 4.80
CA VAL A 129 -3.49 14.61 4.58
C VAL A 129 -2.96 15.58 5.64
N VAL A 130 -3.07 15.22 6.92
CA VAL A 130 -2.63 16.08 8.04
C VAL A 130 -1.12 16.30 8.02
N LEU A 131 -0.33 15.30 7.65
CA LEU A 131 1.13 15.43 7.57
C LEU A 131 1.56 16.22 6.33
N ALA A 132 0.94 16.00 5.17
CA ALA A 132 1.24 16.73 3.93
C ALA A 132 0.88 18.22 4.04
N GLU A 133 -0.23 18.56 4.71
CA GLU A 133 -0.67 19.93 4.93
C GLU A 133 0.37 20.77 5.71
N ARG A 134 1.14 20.15 6.61
CA ARG A 134 2.24 20.84 7.33
C ARG A 134 3.38 21.26 6.41
N HIS A 135 3.47 20.66 5.23
CA HIS A 135 4.45 21.00 4.20
C HIS A 135 3.83 21.82 3.07
N GLY A 136 2.66 22.42 3.29
CA GLY A 136 2.00 23.34 2.34
C GLY A 136 1.14 22.66 1.27
N VAL A 137 1.08 21.33 1.22
CA VAL A 137 0.26 20.61 0.24
C VAL A 137 -1.20 20.67 0.63
N LYS A 138 -2.06 21.20 -0.25
CA LYS A 138 -3.50 21.30 0.00
C LYS A 138 -4.14 19.93 0.24
N ARG A 139 -5.11 19.87 1.18
CA ARG A 139 -5.83 18.64 1.53
C ARG A 139 -6.46 17.96 0.31
N ARG A 140 -7.09 18.76 -0.57
CA ARG A 140 -7.72 18.29 -1.80
C ARG A 140 -6.73 17.59 -2.74
N VAL A 141 -5.54 18.16 -2.91
CA VAL A 141 -4.48 17.58 -3.75
C VAL A 141 -3.94 16.30 -3.12
N THR A 142 -3.76 16.28 -1.80
CA THR A 142 -3.32 15.06 -1.10
C THR A 142 -4.34 13.92 -1.25
N LEU A 143 -5.64 14.20 -1.08
CA LEU A 143 -6.69 13.19 -1.30
C LEU A 143 -6.69 12.68 -2.74
N ALA A 144 -6.62 13.58 -3.72
CA ALA A 144 -6.52 13.20 -5.13
C ALA A 144 -5.27 12.35 -5.42
N SER A 145 -4.12 12.70 -4.84
CA SER A 145 -2.88 11.93 -5.01
C SER A 145 -3.01 10.49 -4.52
N VAL A 146 -3.71 10.27 -3.40
CA VAL A 146 -3.96 8.93 -2.85
C VAL A 146 -4.91 8.14 -3.75
N VAL A 147 -5.94 8.79 -4.34
CA VAL A 147 -6.85 8.14 -5.30
C VAL A 147 -6.08 7.67 -6.54
N TYR A 148 -5.19 8.49 -7.09
CA TYR A 148 -4.32 8.09 -8.20
C TYR A 148 -3.33 7.00 -7.79
N GLU A 149 -2.68 7.11 -6.62
CA GLU A 149 -1.74 6.11 -6.09
C GLU A 149 -2.40 4.73 -5.98
N VAL A 150 -3.58 4.66 -5.36
CA VAL A 150 -4.33 3.41 -5.19
C VAL A 150 -4.87 2.91 -6.53
N GLY A 151 -5.44 3.78 -7.36
CA GLY A 151 -6.02 3.38 -8.64
C GLY A 151 -4.98 2.82 -9.61
N ILE A 152 -3.87 3.53 -9.82
CA ILE A 152 -2.79 3.09 -10.69
C ILE A 152 -2.05 1.90 -10.07
N GLY A 153 -1.77 1.93 -8.76
CA GLY A 153 -1.13 0.83 -8.05
C GLY A 153 -1.93 -0.47 -8.12
N PHE A 154 -3.25 -0.41 -7.91
CA PHE A 154 -4.13 -1.58 -8.04
C PHE A 154 -4.23 -2.07 -9.49
N GLY A 155 -4.42 -1.17 -10.46
CA GLY A 155 -4.48 -1.55 -11.87
C GLY A 155 -3.19 -2.25 -12.33
N THR A 156 -2.03 -1.70 -11.99
CA THR A 156 -0.74 -2.32 -12.31
C THR A 156 -0.48 -3.61 -11.55
N ALA A 157 -0.98 -3.76 -10.32
CA ALA A 157 -0.92 -5.02 -9.60
C ALA A 157 -1.76 -6.11 -10.28
N VAL A 158 -2.94 -5.77 -10.82
CA VAL A 158 -3.75 -6.70 -11.63
C VAL A 158 -3.00 -7.10 -12.91
N MET A 159 -2.36 -6.14 -13.58
CA MET A 159 -1.56 -6.43 -14.78
C MET A 159 -0.35 -7.33 -14.48
N ALA A 160 0.40 -7.03 -13.42
CA ALA A 160 1.53 -7.85 -12.99
C ALA A 160 1.10 -9.24 -12.52
N GLY A 161 -0.01 -9.31 -11.77
CA GLY A 161 -0.63 -10.55 -11.32
C GLY A 161 -1.24 -11.38 -12.45
N ALA A 162 -1.62 -10.79 -13.59
CA ALA A 162 -2.09 -11.55 -14.74
C ALA A 162 -1.02 -12.55 -15.25
N TYR A 163 0.26 -12.17 -15.14
CA TYR A 163 1.37 -13.05 -15.50
C TYR A 163 1.46 -14.30 -14.61
N PHE A 164 1.04 -14.20 -13.34
CA PHE A 164 0.95 -15.35 -12.44
C PHE A 164 0.04 -16.45 -12.98
N ALA A 165 -1.12 -16.07 -13.54
CA ALA A 165 -2.08 -17.03 -14.10
C ALA A 165 -1.57 -17.71 -15.37
N ILE A 166 -0.70 -17.06 -16.15
CA ILE A 166 -0.09 -17.65 -17.36
C ILE A 166 0.91 -18.74 -16.96
N GLN A 167 1.63 -18.55 -15.86
CA GLN A 167 2.67 -19.46 -15.36
C GLN A 167 2.14 -20.53 -14.40
N LEU A 168 0.81 -20.66 -14.24
CA LEU A 168 0.22 -21.65 -13.37
C LEU A 168 0.41 -23.06 -13.99
N PRO A 169 1.09 -24.02 -13.32
CA PRO A 169 1.31 -25.35 -13.87
C PRO A 169 0.00 -26.07 -14.26
N ALA A 170 -1.07 -25.86 -13.48
CA ALA A 170 -2.39 -26.44 -13.75
C ALA A 170 -3.04 -25.96 -15.06
N LEU A 171 -2.56 -24.86 -15.63
CA LEU A 171 -3.07 -24.29 -16.88
C LEU A 171 -2.08 -24.48 -18.05
N GLU A 172 -1.00 -25.24 -17.88
CA GLU A 172 0.09 -25.33 -18.85
C GLU A 172 -0.39 -25.77 -20.24
N ASP A 173 -1.26 -26.77 -20.29
CA ASP A 173 -1.83 -27.32 -21.53
C ASP A 173 -3.09 -26.57 -22.01
N GLN A 174 -3.54 -25.55 -21.29
CA GLN A 174 -4.78 -24.85 -21.60
C GLN A 174 -4.49 -23.53 -22.33
N PRO A 175 -4.88 -23.38 -23.62
CA PRO A 175 -4.70 -22.11 -24.33
C PRO A 175 -5.49 -20.95 -23.68
N ALA A 176 -6.53 -21.27 -22.91
CA ALA A 176 -7.30 -20.32 -22.12
C ALA A 176 -6.47 -19.59 -21.05
N ARG A 177 -5.26 -20.07 -20.68
CA ARG A 177 -4.37 -19.38 -19.73
C ARG A 177 -4.02 -17.95 -20.17
N TYR A 178 -4.01 -17.70 -21.49
CA TYR A 178 -3.75 -16.38 -22.04
C TYR A 178 -4.96 -15.45 -22.02
N ALA A 179 -6.17 -15.94 -21.72
CA ALA A 179 -7.37 -15.11 -21.62
C ALA A 179 -7.23 -14.03 -20.52
N VAL A 180 -6.43 -14.29 -19.49
CA VAL A 180 -6.11 -13.31 -18.45
C VAL A 180 -5.44 -12.04 -18.98
N LEU A 181 -4.79 -12.09 -20.15
CA LEU A 181 -4.18 -10.93 -20.80
C LEU A 181 -5.22 -9.88 -21.21
N VAL A 182 -6.51 -10.25 -21.32
CA VAL A 182 -7.62 -9.30 -21.53
C VAL A 182 -7.74 -8.30 -20.37
N LEU A 183 -7.24 -8.63 -19.17
CA LEU A 183 -7.19 -7.69 -18.06
C LEU A 183 -6.31 -6.47 -18.35
N ILE A 184 -5.28 -6.60 -19.20
CA ILE A 184 -4.38 -5.48 -19.55
C ILE A 184 -5.14 -4.35 -20.27
N PRO A 185 -5.80 -4.58 -21.42
CA PRO A 185 -6.57 -3.53 -22.10
C PRO A 185 -7.74 -3.02 -21.24
N ILE A 186 -8.35 -3.86 -20.39
CA ILE A 186 -9.38 -3.42 -19.45
C ILE A 186 -8.81 -2.41 -18.45
N VAL A 187 -7.69 -2.75 -17.79
CA VAL A 187 -7.02 -1.85 -16.84
C VAL A 187 -6.61 -0.56 -17.50
N LEU A 188 -6.00 -0.61 -18.70
CA LEU A 188 -5.61 0.60 -19.44
C LEU A 188 -6.81 1.48 -19.81
N THR A 189 -7.95 0.86 -20.14
CA THR A 189 -9.20 1.59 -20.42
C THR A 189 -9.75 2.25 -19.16
N VAL A 190 -9.74 1.55 -18.02
CA VAL A 190 -10.19 2.09 -16.73
C VAL A 190 -9.28 3.21 -16.23
N LEU A 191 -7.97 3.08 -16.42
CA LEU A 191 -6.98 4.10 -16.08
C LEU A 191 -6.94 5.28 -17.06
N HIS A 192 -7.60 5.17 -18.22
CA HIS A 192 -7.68 6.26 -19.16
C HIS A 192 -8.39 7.47 -18.52
N PRO A 193 -7.87 8.71 -18.62
CA PRO A 193 -8.40 9.85 -17.88
C PRO A 193 -9.89 10.12 -18.10
N ARG A 194 -10.40 9.82 -19.29
CA ARG A 194 -11.83 9.93 -19.63
C ARG A 194 -12.74 8.96 -18.86
N VAL A 195 -12.21 7.85 -18.34
CA VAL A 195 -12.94 6.85 -17.56
C VAL A 195 -12.59 7.01 -16.08
N PHE A 196 -11.31 7.15 -15.77
CA PHE A 196 -10.82 7.28 -14.39
C PHE A 196 -11.38 8.53 -13.70
N ALA A 197 -11.31 9.70 -14.35
CA ALA A 197 -11.74 10.96 -13.72
C ALA A 197 -13.23 10.98 -13.33
N PRO A 198 -14.20 10.62 -14.19
CA PRO A 198 -15.60 10.59 -13.79
C PRO A 198 -15.88 9.51 -12.73
N ALA A 199 -15.26 8.33 -12.81
CA ALA A 199 -15.42 7.29 -11.80
C ALA A 199 -14.88 7.73 -10.43
N ALA A 200 -13.70 8.37 -10.41
CA ALA A 200 -13.10 8.92 -9.20
C ALA A 200 -13.95 10.05 -8.61
N ASN A 201 -14.43 10.98 -9.45
CA ASN A 201 -15.30 12.08 -9.01
C ASN A 201 -16.62 11.58 -8.44
N PHE A 202 -17.25 10.59 -9.08
CA PHE A 202 -18.46 9.95 -8.55
C PHE A 202 -18.23 9.33 -7.16
N GLY A 203 -17.10 8.64 -6.97
CA GLY A 203 -16.70 8.09 -5.67
C GLY A 203 -16.47 9.19 -4.62
N LEU A 204 -15.80 10.28 -5.00
CA LEU A 204 -15.56 11.43 -4.13
C LEU A 204 -16.85 12.14 -3.73
N GLU A 205 -17.75 12.40 -4.67
CA GLU A 205 -19.07 13.02 -4.44
C GLU A 205 -19.91 12.18 -3.48
N LYS A 206 -19.95 10.86 -3.66
CA LYS A 206 -20.65 9.93 -2.75
C LYS A 206 -20.09 9.95 -1.33
N LEU A 207 -18.82 10.29 -1.18
CA LEU A 207 -18.15 10.47 0.11
C LEU A 207 -18.23 11.90 0.66
N GLY A 208 -18.99 12.79 0.00
CA GLY A 208 -19.13 14.20 0.36
C GLY A 208 -17.84 15.00 0.16
N ARG A 209 -17.00 14.61 -0.80
CA ARG A 209 -15.71 15.25 -1.09
C ARG A 209 -15.74 15.99 -2.42
N GLU A 210 -14.94 17.04 -2.50
CA GLU A 210 -14.74 17.79 -3.74
C GLU A 210 -14.14 16.92 -4.86
N PRO A 211 -14.49 17.17 -6.13
CA PRO A 211 -13.92 16.46 -7.26
C PRO A 211 -12.42 16.71 -7.39
N LEU A 212 -11.75 15.86 -8.18
CA LEU A 212 -10.32 15.95 -8.44
C LEU A 212 -9.91 17.38 -8.86
N PRO A 213 -8.78 17.91 -8.33
CA PRO A 213 -8.31 19.26 -8.65
C PRO A 213 -7.94 19.42 -10.12
N HIS A 214 -7.22 18.45 -10.65
CA HIS A 214 -6.86 18.37 -12.05
C HIS A 214 -6.89 16.90 -12.49
N VAL A 215 -7.18 16.70 -13.76
CA VAL A 215 -7.14 15.38 -14.39
C VAL A 215 -5.75 15.19 -14.99
N LEU A 216 -5.07 14.10 -14.61
CA LEU A 216 -3.76 13.79 -15.16
C LEU A 216 -3.87 13.39 -16.63
N ALA A 217 -2.93 13.87 -17.46
CA ALA A 217 -2.81 13.41 -18.84
C ALA A 217 -2.50 11.90 -18.88
N PHE A 218 -3.00 11.19 -19.89
CA PHE A 218 -2.83 9.74 -19.99
C PHE A 218 -1.36 9.33 -20.04
N SER A 219 -0.50 10.13 -20.67
CA SER A 219 0.95 9.90 -20.70
C SER A 219 1.58 9.88 -19.30
N ARG A 220 1.10 10.73 -18.37
CA ARG A 220 1.54 10.73 -16.97
C ARG A 220 1.03 9.50 -16.23
N VAL A 221 -0.21 9.08 -16.49
CA VAL A 221 -0.76 7.84 -15.93
C VAL A 221 0.04 6.63 -16.39
N LEU A 222 0.41 6.55 -17.67
CA LEU A 222 1.26 5.48 -18.21
C LEU A 222 2.67 5.51 -17.62
N LEU A 223 3.27 6.70 -17.46
CA LEU A 223 4.56 6.84 -16.77
C LEU A 223 4.49 6.28 -15.35
N PHE A 224 3.48 6.67 -14.57
CA PHE A 224 3.30 6.18 -13.20
C PHE A 224 2.99 4.68 -13.19
N ALA A 225 2.21 4.18 -14.14
CA ALA A 225 1.96 2.75 -14.27
C ALA A 225 3.27 1.97 -14.51
N GLY A 226 4.14 2.47 -15.39
CA GLY A 226 5.48 1.91 -15.60
C GLY A 226 6.33 1.89 -14.33
N LEU A 227 6.34 3.00 -13.57
CA LEU A 227 7.06 3.07 -12.30
C LEU A 227 6.51 2.10 -11.25
N PHE A 228 5.19 1.96 -11.14
CA PHE A 228 4.57 0.96 -10.26
C PHE A 228 4.93 -0.47 -10.67
N LEU A 229 4.97 -0.78 -11.98
CA LEU A 229 5.43 -2.11 -12.44
C LEU A 229 6.88 -2.39 -12.02
N LEU A 230 7.75 -1.38 -12.02
CA LEU A 230 9.11 -1.52 -11.50
C LEU A 230 9.14 -1.77 -9.98
N THR A 231 8.27 -1.11 -9.20
CA THR A 231 8.19 -1.39 -7.75
C THR A 231 7.61 -2.78 -7.49
N TRP A 232 6.62 -3.23 -8.27
CA TRP A 232 6.10 -4.60 -8.22
C TRP A 232 7.17 -5.64 -8.54
N ALA A 233 8.01 -5.38 -9.56
CA ALA A 233 9.15 -6.23 -9.88
C ALA A 233 10.17 -6.27 -8.73
N ALA A 234 10.46 -5.13 -8.10
CA ALA A 234 11.37 -5.06 -6.96
C ALA A 234 10.86 -5.87 -5.75
N ILE A 235 9.60 -5.72 -5.36
CA ILE A 235 9.05 -6.49 -4.23
C ILE A 235 8.88 -7.98 -4.56
N GLY A 236 8.55 -8.31 -5.82
CA GLY A 236 8.48 -9.69 -6.31
C GLY A 236 9.84 -10.37 -6.29
N PHE A 237 10.89 -9.68 -6.76
CA PHE A 237 12.27 -10.15 -6.61
C PHE A 237 12.67 -10.25 -5.13
N GLY A 238 12.25 -9.31 -4.28
CA GLY A 238 12.49 -9.37 -2.84
C GLY A 238 11.89 -10.62 -2.19
N LEU A 239 10.67 -11.01 -2.60
CA LEU A 239 10.03 -12.26 -2.16
C LEU A 239 10.82 -13.48 -2.66
N PHE A 240 11.21 -13.51 -3.94
CA PHE A 240 12.01 -14.59 -4.50
C PHE A 240 13.36 -14.73 -3.79
N ALA A 241 14.10 -13.64 -3.59
CA ALA A 241 15.38 -13.63 -2.90
C ALA A 241 15.22 -14.07 -1.44
N PHE A 242 14.16 -13.64 -0.75
CA PHE A 242 13.88 -14.11 0.60
C PHE A 242 13.58 -15.61 0.63
N ALA A 243 12.77 -16.10 -0.29
CA ALA A 243 12.46 -17.52 -0.44
C ALA A 243 13.74 -18.34 -0.73
N ALA A 244 14.57 -17.87 -1.67
CA ALA A 244 15.85 -18.47 -2.04
C ALA A 244 16.88 -18.46 -0.89
N SER A 245 16.72 -17.54 0.07
CA SER A 245 17.56 -17.53 1.27
C SER A 245 17.24 -18.67 2.24
N LEU A 246 16.02 -19.21 2.20
CA LEU A 246 15.53 -20.25 3.11
C LEU A 246 15.45 -21.64 2.47
N HIS A 247 15.18 -21.68 1.17
CA HIS A 247 14.99 -22.91 0.42
C HIS A 247 15.64 -22.77 -0.95
N PRO A 248 16.36 -23.80 -1.45
CA PRO A 248 16.89 -23.78 -2.81
C PRO A 248 15.78 -23.56 -3.83
N LEU A 249 15.89 -22.52 -4.65
CA LEU A 249 14.95 -22.20 -5.72
C LEU A 249 15.70 -22.06 -7.04
N SER A 250 15.05 -22.45 -8.13
CA SER A 250 15.57 -22.20 -9.47
C SER A 250 15.30 -20.75 -9.87
N ILE A 251 16.19 -20.16 -10.66
CA ILE A 251 15.94 -18.83 -11.28
C ILE A 251 14.69 -18.90 -12.19
N GLY A 252 14.35 -20.07 -12.72
CA GLY A 252 13.11 -20.29 -13.48
C GLY A 252 11.84 -20.03 -12.68
N ASP A 253 11.88 -20.13 -11.34
CA ASP A 253 10.73 -19.90 -10.46
C ASP A 253 10.52 -18.40 -10.16
N LEU A 254 11.51 -17.55 -10.47
CA LEU A 254 11.46 -16.11 -10.18
C LEU A 254 10.22 -15.42 -10.76
N PRO A 255 9.86 -15.60 -12.04
CA PRO A 255 8.71 -14.92 -12.61
C PRO A 255 7.39 -15.32 -11.92
N TYR A 256 7.28 -16.57 -11.48
CA TYR A 256 6.12 -17.09 -10.75
C TYR A 256 6.03 -16.49 -9.34
N VAL A 257 7.11 -16.61 -8.57
CA VAL A 257 7.19 -16.10 -7.19
C VAL A 257 7.02 -14.59 -7.17
N ALA A 258 7.61 -13.86 -8.13
CA ALA A 258 7.47 -12.42 -8.21
C ALA A 258 6.02 -11.97 -8.46
N ALA A 259 5.29 -12.70 -9.30
CA ALA A 259 3.89 -12.39 -9.63
C ALA A 259 2.90 -12.78 -8.52
N ALA A 260 3.27 -13.66 -7.59
CA ALA A 260 2.45 -14.04 -6.44
C ALA A 260 2.16 -12.86 -5.50
N TYR A 261 3.11 -11.93 -5.36
CA TYR A 261 2.97 -10.80 -4.44
C TYR A 261 1.89 -9.78 -4.88
N PRO A 262 1.87 -9.29 -6.15
CA PRO A 262 0.77 -8.49 -6.68
C PRO A 262 -0.62 -9.15 -6.54
N VAL A 263 -0.73 -10.47 -6.72
CA VAL A 263 -1.99 -11.21 -6.53
C VAL A 263 -2.48 -11.08 -5.09
N GLY A 264 -1.59 -11.33 -4.11
CA GLY A 264 -1.91 -11.12 -2.70
C GLY A 264 -2.33 -9.68 -2.39
N PHE A 265 -1.67 -8.69 -3.01
CA PHE A 265 -2.08 -7.28 -2.88
C PHE A 265 -3.49 -7.03 -3.43
N CYS A 266 -3.82 -7.55 -4.62
CA CYS A 266 -5.16 -7.41 -5.19
C CYS A 266 -6.24 -8.00 -4.28
N VAL A 267 -6.01 -9.21 -3.73
CA VAL A 267 -6.95 -9.83 -2.78
C VAL A 267 -7.09 -8.99 -1.52
N ALA A 268 -6.00 -8.42 -1.00
CA ALA A 268 -6.04 -7.55 0.17
C ALA A 268 -6.90 -6.30 -0.06
N VAL A 269 -6.79 -5.68 -1.26
CA VAL A 269 -7.60 -4.52 -1.64
C VAL A 269 -9.08 -4.90 -1.81
N LEU A 270 -9.38 -6.06 -2.39
CA LEU A 270 -10.76 -6.51 -2.60
C LEU A 270 -11.45 -7.00 -1.30
N THR A 271 -10.68 -7.61 -0.40
CA THR A 271 -11.16 -8.08 0.91
C THR A 271 -11.11 -6.99 1.98
N PHE A 272 -10.97 -5.73 1.58
CA PHE A 272 -10.91 -4.53 2.43
C PHE A 272 -12.06 -4.42 3.45
N VAL A 273 -13.22 -5.02 3.16
CA VAL A 273 -14.40 -5.00 4.05
C VAL A 273 -14.35 -6.11 5.10
N VAL A 274 -13.50 -7.12 4.94
CA VAL A 274 -13.40 -8.24 5.87
C VAL A 274 -12.52 -7.83 7.05
N PRO A 275 -13.02 -7.86 8.31
CA PRO A 275 -12.27 -7.46 9.52
C PRO A 275 -10.99 -8.28 9.83
N GLY A 276 -10.49 -9.08 8.89
CA GLY A 276 -9.29 -9.90 9.00
C GLY A 276 -8.36 -9.79 7.77
N GLY A 277 -8.41 -8.70 7.00
CA GLY A 277 -7.67 -8.52 5.73
C GLY A 277 -6.15 -8.73 5.77
N LEU A 278 -5.55 -8.79 6.96
CA LEU A 278 -4.17 -9.23 7.14
C LEU A 278 -4.03 -10.74 6.83
N GLY A 279 -4.97 -11.58 7.29
CA GLY A 279 -4.94 -13.02 7.09
C GLY A 279 -5.31 -13.48 5.67
N THR A 280 -6.21 -12.78 4.97
CA THR A 280 -6.61 -13.14 3.59
C THR A 280 -5.46 -12.95 2.60
N ARG A 281 -4.70 -11.88 2.76
CA ARG A 281 -3.50 -11.61 1.95
C ARG A 281 -2.43 -12.67 2.18
N ASP A 282 -2.12 -12.97 3.43
CA ASP A 282 -1.06 -13.90 3.79
C ASP A 282 -1.43 -15.33 3.36
N ALA A 283 -2.69 -15.72 3.51
CA ALA A 283 -3.22 -16.98 2.97
C ALA A 283 -3.14 -17.03 1.44
N THR A 284 -3.51 -15.94 0.75
CA THR A 284 -3.40 -15.87 -0.71
C THR A 284 -1.95 -16.03 -1.17
N LEU A 285 -1.00 -15.38 -0.49
CA LEU A 285 0.42 -15.49 -0.82
C LEU A 285 0.93 -16.92 -0.57
N ALA A 286 0.57 -17.54 0.56
CA ALA A 286 0.92 -18.92 0.84
C ALA A 286 0.36 -19.87 -0.21
N THR A 287 -0.94 -19.76 -0.53
CA THR A 287 -1.61 -20.55 -1.59
C THR A 287 -1.00 -20.32 -2.96
N ALA A 288 -0.60 -19.09 -3.27
CA ALA A 288 0.07 -18.81 -4.53
C ALA A 288 1.42 -19.54 -4.60
N LEU A 289 2.20 -19.54 -3.51
CA LEU A 289 3.49 -20.22 -3.48
C LEU A 289 3.39 -21.76 -3.53
N THR A 290 2.24 -22.36 -3.17
CA THR A 290 2.10 -23.83 -3.17
C THR A 290 2.19 -24.50 -4.54
N ALA A 291 2.11 -23.74 -5.64
CA ALA A 291 2.25 -24.37 -6.96
C ALA A 291 3.69 -24.75 -7.30
N VAL A 292 4.68 -24.13 -6.63
CA VAL A 292 6.12 -24.40 -6.83
C VAL A 292 6.81 -24.91 -5.56
N LEU A 293 6.15 -24.82 -4.41
CA LEU A 293 6.68 -25.21 -3.11
C LEU A 293 5.71 -26.12 -2.35
N ALA A 294 6.24 -27.00 -1.51
CA ALA A 294 5.41 -27.74 -0.57
C ALA A 294 4.64 -26.79 0.38
N THR A 295 3.42 -27.14 0.76
CA THR A 295 2.52 -26.28 1.55
C THR A 295 3.16 -25.72 2.83
N THR A 296 3.94 -26.54 3.55
CA THR A 296 4.66 -26.12 4.75
C THR A 296 5.70 -25.04 4.46
N VAL A 297 6.48 -25.20 3.37
CA VAL A 297 7.52 -24.25 2.95
C VAL A 297 6.88 -22.96 2.45
N ALA A 298 5.83 -23.06 1.63
CA ALA A 298 5.07 -21.92 1.11
C ALA A 298 4.48 -21.05 2.24
N THR A 299 3.91 -21.71 3.26
CA THR A 299 3.36 -21.04 4.45
C THR A 299 4.46 -20.37 5.27
N ALA A 300 5.57 -21.09 5.53
CA ALA A 300 6.72 -20.56 6.25
C ALA A 300 7.27 -19.28 5.57
N ILE A 301 7.49 -19.34 4.25
CA ILE A 301 7.99 -18.20 3.47
C ILE A 301 7.00 -17.05 3.46
N ALA A 302 5.71 -17.31 3.24
CA ALA A 302 4.70 -16.25 3.23
C ALA A 302 4.63 -15.51 4.57
N VAL A 303 4.60 -16.24 5.69
CA VAL A 303 4.54 -15.65 7.04
C VAL A 303 5.85 -14.93 7.39
N ALA A 304 6.99 -15.59 7.18
CA ALA A 304 8.31 -15.02 7.51
C ALA A 304 8.64 -13.80 6.65
N PHE A 305 8.30 -13.80 5.36
CA PHE A 305 8.50 -12.65 4.48
C PHE A 305 7.69 -11.44 4.95
N ARG A 306 6.52 -11.64 5.55
CA ARG A 306 5.70 -10.54 6.07
C ARG A 306 6.28 -9.93 7.34
N ILE A 307 6.84 -10.77 8.22
CA ILE A 307 7.61 -10.30 9.39
C ILE A 307 8.83 -9.51 8.89
N PHE A 308 9.62 -10.10 7.98
CA PHE A 308 10.78 -9.47 7.37
C PHE A 308 10.43 -8.13 6.70
N GLN A 309 9.40 -8.10 5.85
CA GLN A 309 8.92 -6.89 5.19
C GLN A 309 8.52 -5.83 6.22
N THR A 310 7.83 -6.23 7.30
CA THR A 310 7.44 -5.31 8.38
C THR A 310 8.67 -4.76 9.10
N MET A 311 9.71 -5.56 9.32
CA MET A 311 10.96 -5.07 9.92
C MET A 311 11.67 -4.06 9.02
N VAL A 312 11.78 -4.35 7.71
CA VAL A 312 12.36 -3.41 6.73
C VAL A 312 11.54 -2.13 6.64
N GLU A 313 10.22 -2.23 6.70
CA GLU A 313 9.33 -1.07 6.75
C GLU A 313 9.56 -0.19 7.98
N LEU A 314 9.61 -0.79 9.17
CA LEU A 314 9.85 -0.06 10.41
C LEU A 314 11.22 0.63 10.38
N LEU A 315 12.24 -0.06 9.87
CA LEU A 315 13.57 0.52 9.67
C LEU A 315 13.51 1.70 8.69
N TYR A 316 12.84 1.55 7.55
CA TYR A 316 12.63 2.63 6.58
C TYR A 316 11.96 3.84 7.25
N VAL A 317 10.86 3.63 7.98
CA VAL A 317 10.14 4.71 8.66
C VAL A 317 11.00 5.38 9.73
N ALA A 318 11.76 4.62 10.51
CA ALA A 318 12.67 5.14 11.53
C ALA A 318 13.79 6.01 10.92
N VAL A 319 14.40 5.56 9.83
CA VAL A 319 15.44 6.30 9.11
C VAL A 319 14.88 7.60 8.52
N VAL A 320 13.75 7.57 7.81
CA VAL A 320 13.19 8.80 7.22
C VAL A 320 12.67 9.77 8.27
N ALA A 321 12.14 9.27 9.40
CA ALA A 321 11.65 10.11 10.48
C ALA A 321 12.80 10.78 11.26
N SER A 322 13.92 10.09 11.47
CA SER A 322 15.11 10.66 12.13
C SER A 322 15.80 11.71 11.25
N LEU A 323 15.97 11.43 9.96
CA LEU A 323 16.54 12.37 8.99
C LEU A 323 15.71 13.65 8.81
N ALA A 324 14.39 13.56 9.02
CA ALA A 324 13.50 14.72 9.00
C ALA A 324 13.67 15.58 10.26
N ARG A 325 13.85 14.97 11.45
CA ARG A 325 14.03 15.70 12.72
C ARG A 325 15.38 16.41 12.84
N ALA A 326 16.43 15.88 12.21
CA ALA A 326 17.79 16.43 12.34
C ALA A 326 18.00 17.79 11.62
N ARG A 327 16.97 18.36 11.00
CA ARG A 327 17.03 19.61 10.22
C ARG A 327 16.03 20.69 10.70
N ASP A 328 15.18 20.33 11.67
CA ASP A 328 14.30 21.25 12.41
C ASP A 328 15.01 21.72 13.69
#